data_AF-A0A965EFY7-F1
#
_entry.id   AF-A0A965EFY7-F1
#
_cell.length_a   1.000
_cell.length_b   1.000
_cell.length_c   1.000
_cell.angle_alpha   90.00
_cell.angle_beta   90.00
_cell.angle_gamma   90.00
#
_symmetry.space_group_name_H-M   'P 1'
#
loop_
_entity.id
_entity.type
_entity.pdbx_description
1 polymer ?
#
loop_
_entity_poly.entity_id
_entity_poly.type
_entity_poly.pdbx_seq_one_letter_code
_entity_poly.pdbx_strand_id
1 'polypeptide(L)'
;MTTSIENDSPVTVAATASVNDAATRSATRWRAAWRWHFYAAIFVLPILLTLAVTGFVILIKPTVERWAYGDMMYVETVTTPVSFARQQQSVLDTYPEASIDAVVPPRDAGRATQFDITDADGKSLSVYVNPADSTVLGHIDNNTRIDFVATQIHGTLWMGRWGDYLVEIAGGWTIVMAVTGTYLWFP
;
A
#
# COMPACT_ATOMS: atom_id res chain seq x y z
N MET A 1 66.67 50.63 2.92
CA MET A 1 65.87 49.68 2.13
C MET A 1 65.94 48.33 2.86
N THR A 2 65.13 48.17 3.90
CA THR A 2 65.09 46.95 4.74
C THR A 2 64.05 46.01 4.15
N THR A 3 64.53 44.92 3.54
CA THR A 3 63.70 43.81 3.09
C THR A 3 63.39 42.91 4.29
N SER A 4 62.16 42.98 4.82
CA SER A 4 61.62 41.97 5.72
C SER A 4 61.45 40.67 4.94
N ILE A 5 62.20 39.63 5.30
CA ILE A 5 61.96 38.27 4.81
C ILE A 5 60.86 37.67 5.69
N GLU A 6 59.68 37.51 5.12
CA GLU A 6 58.56 36.81 5.73
C GLU A 6 58.92 35.34 5.86
N ASN A 7 59.33 34.93 7.07
CA ASN A 7 59.71 33.56 7.40
C ASN A 7 58.44 32.71 7.56
N ASP A 8 57.89 32.28 6.42
CA ASP A 8 56.78 31.35 6.41
C ASP A 8 57.30 29.96 6.83
N SER A 9 57.12 29.64 8.11
CA SER A 9 57.72 28.47 8.72
C SER A 9 57.16 27.19 8.09
N PRO A 10 57.98 26.15 7.81
CA PRO A 10 57.56 24.93 7.12
C PRO A 10 56.41 24.17 7.82
N VAL A 11 56.21 24.42 9.11
CA VAL A 11 55.09 23.89 9.91
C VAL A 11 53.75 24.50 9.50
N THR A 12 53.71 25.78 9.12
CA THR A 12 52.48 26.50 8.73
C THR A 12 51.94 25.94 7.41
N VAL A 13 52.81 25.73 6.42
CA VAL A 13 52.46 25.19 5.09
C VAL A 13 51.92 23.75 5.18
N ALA A 14 52.58 22.90 5.97
CA ALA A 14 52.15 21.50 6.16
C ALA A 14 50.81 21.39 6.90
N ALA A 15 50.57 22.25 7.90
CA ALA A 15 49.30 22.31 8.62
C ALA A 15 48.16 22.76 7.68
N THR A 16 48.37 23.82 6.87
CA THR A 16 47.36 24.26 5.89
C THR A 16 47.07 23.22 4.81
N ALA A 17 48.07 22.48 4.34
CA ALA A 17 47.88 21.41 3.36
C ALA A 17 47.01 20.26 3.92
N SER A 18 47.25 19.84 5.17
CA SER A 18 46.48 18.75 5.79
C SER A 18 45.01 19.11 6.08
N VAL A 19 44.72 20.36 6.45
CA VAL A 19 43.35 20.87 6.64
C VAL A 19 42.60 20.96 5.31
N ASN A 20 43.27 21.45 4.25
CA ASN A 20 42.69 21.52 2.91
C ASN A 20 42.38 20.12 2.34
N ASP A 21 43.23 19.13 2.58
CA ASP A 21 42.98 17.74 2.18
C ASP A 21 41.80 17.10 2.94
N ALA A 22 41.62 17.41 4.22
CA ALA A 22 40.49 16.91 5.01
C ALA A 22 39.16 17.55 4.58
N ALA A 23 39.16 18.87 4.33
CA ALA A 23 38.00 19.59 3.78
C ALA A 23 37.63 19.11 2.37
N THR A 24 38.63 18.83 1.52
CA THR A 24 38.38 18.31 0.16
C THR A 24 37.86 16.87 0.18
N ARG A 25 38.39 16.02 1.07
CA ARG A 25 37.90 14.65 1.27
C ARG A 25 36.49 14.60 1.83
N SER A 26 36.15 15.45 2.81
CA SER A 26 34.79 15.54 3.35
C SER A 26 33.79 16.04 2.30
N ALA A 27 34.13 17.10 1.54
CA ALA A 27 33.31 17.58 0.43
C ALA A 27 33.12 16.52 -0.68
N THR A 28 34.14 15.71 -0.96
CA THR A 28 34.05 14.62 -1.95
C THR A 28 33.14 13.49 -1.47
N ARG A 29 33.27 13.07 -0.20
CA ARG A 29 32.41 12.06 0.43
C ARG A 29 30.95 12.50 0.48
N TRP A 30 30.71 13.77 0.84
CA TRP A 30 29.39 14.38 0.82
C TRP A 30 28.75 14.31 -0.57
N ARG A 31 29.47 14.76 -1.60
CA ARG A 31 28.99 14.71 -3.00
C ARG A 31 28.71 13.28 -3.46
N ALA A 32 29.54 12.31 -3.06
CA ALA A 32 29.31 10.91 -3.37
C ALA A 32 28.03 10.38 -2.70
N ALA A 33 27.84 10.65 -1.40
CA ALA A 33 26.63 10.27 -0.67
C ALA A 33 25.37 10.89 -1.29
N TRP A 34 25.45 12.17 -1.69
CA TRP A 34 24.35 12.86 -2.36
C TRP A 34 23.98 12.20 -3.70
N ARG A 35 24.97 11.87 -4.54
CA ARG A 35 24.72 11.18 -5.82
C ARG A 35 24.07 9.83 -5.61
N TRP A 36 24.58 9.04 -4.66
CA TRP A 36 24.02 7.73 -4.33
C TRP A 36 22.58 7.83 -3.82
N HIS A 37 22.32 8.76 -2.90
CA HIS A 37 20.98 9.03 -2.39
C HIS A 37 20.03 9.44 -3.52
N PHE A 38 20.42 10.39 -4.37
CA PHE A 38 19.58 10.85 -5.48
C PHE A 38 19.23 9.74 -6.48
N TYR A 39 20.21 8.92 -6.89
CA TYR A 39 19.93 7.80 -7.80
C TYR A 39 19.04 6.74 -7.15
N ALA A 40 19.29 6.38 -5.90
CA ALA A 40 18.43 5.45 -5.17
C ALA A 40 17.00 6.00 -5.04
N ALA A 41 16.84 7.30 -4.78
CA ALA A 41 15.52 7.97 -4.71
C ALA A 41 14.73 7.79 -6.01
N ILE A 42 15.35 7.98 -7.17
CA ILE A 42 14.68 7.87 -8.47
C ILE A 42 14.07 6.48 -8.68
N PHE A 43 14.74 5.42 -8.21
CA PHE A 43 14.24 4.05 -8.36
C PHE A 43 13.19 3.69 -7.30
N VAL A 44 13.38 4.12 -6.06
CA VAL A 44 12.51 3.75 -4.93
C VAL A 44 11.22 4.56 -4.92
N LEU A 45 11.28 5.84 -5.33
CA LEU A 45 10.15 6.76 -5.25
C LEU A 45 8.91 6.35 -6.06
N PRO A 46 9.01 5.84 -7.31
CA PRO A 46 7.84 5.34 -8.04
C PRO A 46 7.13 4.18 -7.33
N ILE A 47 7.90 3.29 -6.70
CA ILE A 47 7.36 2.16 -5.93
C ILE A 47 6.65 2.68 -4.69
N LEU A 48 7.30 3.56 -3.92
CA LEU A 48 6.69 4.18 -2.74
C LEU A 48 5.44 4.98 -3.08
N LEU A 49 5.43 5.70 -4.20
CA LEU A 49 4.24 6.44 -4.66
C LEU A 49 3.09 5.48 -4.96
N THR A 50 3.37 4.37 -5.65
CA THR A 50 2.36 3.34 -5.93
C THR A 50 1.82 2.74 -4.64
N LEU A 51 2.69 2.43 -3.69
CA LEU A 51 2.31 1.88 -2.38
C LEU A 51 1.51 2.90 -1.54
N ALA A 52 1.87 4.18 -1.59
CA ALA A 52 1.15 5.23 -0.89
C ALA A 52 -0.27 5.42 -1.46
N VAL A 53 -0.40 5.46 -2.79
CA VAL A 53 -1.71 5.61 -3.45
C VAL A 53 -2.60 4.40 -3.18
N THR A 54 -2.07 3.18 -3.35
CA THR A 54 -2.83 1.95 -3.08
C THR A 54 -3.15 1.78 -1.61
N GLY A 55 -2.23 2.11 -0.71
CA GLY A 55 -2.45 2.13 0.73
C GLY A 55 -3.54 3.13 1.13
N PHE A 56 -3.55 4.31 0.52
CA PHE A 56 -4.62 5.28 0.71
C PHE A 56 -5.99 4.71 0.29
N VAL A 57 -6.08 4.07 -0.89
CA VAL A 57 -7.32 3.42 -1.37
C VAL A 57 -7.79 2.34 -0.39
N ILE A 58 -6.88 1.53 0.16
CA ILE A 58 -7.19 0.49 1.15
C ILE A 58 -7.76 1.11 2.44
N LEU A 59 -7.21 2.23 2.91
CA LEU A 59 -7.71 2.91 4.11
C LEU A 59 -9.13 3.47 3.95
N ILE A 60 -9.48 3.94 2.75
CA ILE A 60 -10.82 4.47 2.45
C ILE A 60 -11.79 3.41 1.91
N LYS A 61 -11.49 2.12 2.11
CA LYS A 61 -12.30 0.99 1.62
C LYS A 61 -13.81 1.15 1.83
N PRO A 62 -14.34 1.48 3.03
CA PRO A 62 -15.79 1.59 3.23
C PRO A 62 -16.45 2.66 2.33
N THR A 63 -15.72 3.74 2.04
CA THR A 63 -16.18 4.82 1.16
C THR A 63 -16.19 4.37 -0.30
N VAL A 64 -15.12 3.71 -0.73
CA VAL A 64 -14.98 3.18 -2.10
C VAL A 64 -16.03 2.10 -2.36
N GLU A 65 -16.22 1.17 -1.42
CA GLU A 65 -17.22 0.12 -1.53
C GLU A 65 -18.65 0.66 -1.57
N ARG A 66 -18.96 1.66 -0.73
CA ARG A 66 -20.28 2.31 -0.78
C ARG A 66 -20.53 2.97 -2.13
N TRP A 67 -19.51 3.61 -2.70
CA TRP A 67 -19.64 4.26 -3.99
C TRP A 67 -19.78 3.26 -5.14
N ALA A 68 -19.02 2.15 -5.11
CA ALA A 68 -19.02 1.16 -6.19
C ALA A 68 -20.17 0.14 -6.10
N TYR A 69 -20.60 -0.22 -4.88
CA TYR A 69 -21.48 -1.36 -4.61
C TYR A 69 -22.64 -1.02 -3.67
N GLY A 70 -22.90 0.27 -3.44
CA GLY A 70 -23.89 0.75 -2.46
C GLY A 70 -25.28 0.15 -2.66
N ASP A 71 -25.71 0.02 -3.92
CA ASP A 71 -27.05 -0.47 -4.27
C ASP A 71 -27.31 -1.93 -3.83
N MET A 72 -26.26 -2.74 -3.67
CA MET A 72 -26.37 -4.12 -3.19
C MET A 72 -26.09 -4.23 -1.69
N MET A 73 -25.19 -3.40 -1.15
CA MET A 73 -24.75 -3.48 0.24
C MET A 73 -25.73 -2.87 1.24
N TYR A 74 -26.55 -1.91 0.79
CA TYR A 74 -27.48 -1.16 1.64
C TYR A 74 -28.93 -1.45 1.22
N VAL A 75 -29.80 -1.58 2.21
CA VAL A 75 -31.24 -1.83 2.04
C VAL A 75 -32.02 -0.88 2.93
N GLU A 76 -33.33 -0.80 2.72
CA GLU A 76 -34.22 -0.14 3.68
C GLU A 76 -34.13 -0.81 5.06
N THR A 77 -34.33 -0.04 6.13
CA THR A 77 -34.13 -0.52 7.50
C THR A 77 -35.04 -1.72 7.81
N VAL A 78 -34.45 -2.88 8.03
CA VAL A 78 -35.15 -4.13 8.34
C VAL A 78 -35.26 -4.33 9.85
N THR A 79 -36.49 -4.32 10.37
CA THR A 79 -36.75 -4.54 11.80
C THR A 79 -37.02 -6.01 12.15
N THR A 80 -37.55 -6.78 11.20
CA THR A 80 -37.88 -8.20 11.39
C THR A 80 -37.26 -9.02 10.25
N PRO A 81 -35.96 -9.37 10.34
CA PRO A 81 -35.30 -10.11 9.29
C PRO A 81 -35.81 -11.55 9.22
N VAL A 82 -35.92 -12.10 8.01
CA VAL A 82 -36.16 -13.53 7.82
C VAL A 82 -34.95 -14.35 8.29
N SER A 83 -35.16 -15.63 8.60
CA SER A 83 -34.09 -16.50 9.10
C SER A 83 -32.93 -16.63 8.12
N PHE A 84 -31.70 -16.72 8.63
CA PHE A 84 -30.52 -16.97 7.78
C PHE A 84 -30.65 -18.25 6.95
N ALA A 85 -31.34 -19.28 7.46
CA ALA A 85 -31.62 -20.49 6.70
C ALA A 85 -32.48 -20.23 5.45
N ARG A 86 -33.47 -19.33 5.55
CA ARG A 86 -34.28 -18.94 4.38
C ARG A 86 -33.46 -18.13 3.37
N GLN A 87 -32.65 -17.19 3.86
CA GLN A 87 -31.74 -16.41 3.01
C GLN A 87 -30.73 -17.31 2.30
N GLN A 88 -30.13 -18.25 3.04
CA GLN A 88 -29.22 -19.26 2.51
C GLN A 88 -29.89 -20.10 1.42
N GLN A 89 -31.14 -20.52 1.63
CA GLN A 89 -31.88 -21.26 0.60
C GLN A 89 -32.02 -20.43 -0.68
N SER A 90 -32.35 -19.14 -0.58
CA SER A 90 -32.43 -18.27 -1.76
C SER A 90 -31.11 -18.09 -2.50
N VAL A 91 -29.98 -18.10 -1.78
CA VAL A 91 -28.65 -18.13 -2.41
C VAL A 91 -28.43 -19.44 -3.15
N LEU A 92 -28.72 -20.59 -2.54
CA LEU A 92 -28.58 -21.91 -3.18
C LEU A 92 -29.56 -22.10 -4.35
N ASP A 93 -30.75 -21.51 -4.30
CA ASP A 93 -31.70 -21.55 -5.41
C ASP A 93 -31.18 -20.74 -6.62
N THR A 94 -30.42 -19.66 -6.35
CA THR A 94 -29.81 -18.81 -7.39
C THR A 94 -28.48 -19.38 -7.89
N TYR A 95 -27.73 -20.04 -7.03
CA TYR A 95 -26.42 -20.66 -7.29
C TYR A 95 -26.44 -22.15 -6.86
N PRO A 96 -27.07 -23.04 -7.64
CA PRO A 96 -27.35 -24.42 -7.22
C PRO A 96 -26.11 -25.30 -6.99
N GLU A 97 -25.03 -24.98 -7.67
CA GLU A 97 -23.78 -25.74 -7.63
C GLU A 97 -22.71 -25.07 -6.76
N ALA A 98 -23.02 -23.93 -6.12
CA ALA A 98 -22.08 -23.21 -5.29
C ALA A 98 -21.98 -23.79 -3.87
N SER A 99 -20.79 -23.73 -3.29
CA SER A 99 -20.59 -23.95 -1.85
C SER A 99 -20.63 -22.64 -1.10
N ILE A 100 -21.34 -22.60 0.02
CA ILE A 100 -21.32 -21.44 0.92
C ILE A 100 -20.14 -21.59 1.87
N ASP A 101 -19.22 -20.63 1.80
CA ASP A 101 -17.98 -20.63 2.55
C ASP A 101 -18.12 -19.87 3.87
N ALA A 102 -18.85 -18.74 3.85
CA ALA A 102 -19.10 -17.94 5.04
C ALA A 102 -20.41 -17.14 4.93
N VAL A 103 -20.96 -16.80 6.09
CA VAL A 103 -22.07 -15.85 6.22
C VAL A 103 -21.59 -14.68 7.06
N VAL A 104 -21.76 -13.47 6.54
CA VAL A 104 -21.46 -12.21 7.22
C VAL A 104 -22.79 -11.52 7.55
N PRO A 105 -23.22 -11.57 8.81
CA PRO A 105 -24.44 -10.90 9.24
C PRO A 105 -24.38 -9.39 9.00
N PRO A 106 -25.52 -8.75 8.70
CA PRO A 106 -25.58 -7.31 8.56
C PRO A 106 -25.17 -6.63 9.87
N ARG A 107 -24.31 -5.61 9.78
CA ARG A 107 -23.79 -4.88 10.95
C ARG A 107 -24.83 -3.96 11.59
N ASP A 108 -25.84 -3.58 10.81
CA ASP A 108 -26.95 -2.72 11.20
C ASP A 108 -28.16 -3.03 10.32
N ALA A 109 -29.33 -2.53 10.72
CA ALA A 109 -30.61 -2.85 10.08
C ALA A 109 -30.73 -2.34 8.63
N GLY A 110 -29.87 -1.43 8.16
CA GLY A 110 -29.87 -0.90 6.79
C GLY A 110 -28.91 -1.64 5.85
N ARG A 111 -28.48 -2.86 6.20
CA ARG A 111 -27.47 -3.61 5.46
C ARG A 111 -28.01 -4.95 4.97
N ALA A 112 -27.58 -5.34 3.78
CA ALA A 112 -27.80 -6.68 3.27
C ALA A 112 -26.95 -7.71 4.06
N THR A 113 -27.45 -8.94 4.14
CA THR A 113 -26.63 -10.08 4.58
C THR A 113 -25.70 -10.46 3.43
N GLN A 114 -24.43 -10.70 3.72
CA GLN A 114 -23.47 -11.17 2.74
C GLN A 114 -23.22 -12.67 2.94
N PHE A 115 -23.29 -13.42 1.84
CA PHE A 115 -22.91 -14.83 1.75
C PHE A 115 -21.69 -14.93 0.85
N ASP A 116 -20.57 -15.37 1.40
CA ASP A 116 -19.39 -15.67 0.60
C ASP A 116 -19.51 -17.11 0.10
N ILE A 117 -19.44 -17.27 -1.22
CA ILE A 117 -19.60 -18.55 -1.89
C ILE A 117 -18.44 -18.81 -2.84
N THR A 118 -18.21 -20.09 -3.10
CA THR A 118 -17.42 -20.55 -4.24
C THR A 118 -18.39 -21.10 -5.28
N ASP A 119 -18.50 -20.44 -6.42
CA ASP A 119 -19.40 -20.83 -7.52
C ASP A 119 -18.89 -22.08 -8.26
N ALA A 120 -19.69 -22.65 -9.16
CA ALA A 120 -19.37 -23.84 -9.95
C ALA A 120 -18.05 -23.72 -10.72
N ASP A 121 -17.73 -22.51 -11.19
CA ASP A 121 -16.47 -22.19 -11.88
C ASP A 121 -15.26 -22.05 -10.93
N GLY A 122 -15.45 -22.21 -9.62
CA GLY A 122 -14.43 -22.01 -8.59
C GLY A 122 -14.15 -20.53 -8.26
N LYS A 123 -15.04 -19.61 -8.68
CA LYS A 123 -14.90 -18.17 -8.37
C LYS A 123 -15.39 -17.87 -6.97
N SER A 124 -14.65 -17.05 -6.23
CA SER A 124 -15.08 -16.53 -4.93
C SER A 124 -15.99 -15.33 -5.13
N LEU A 125 -17.26 -15.45 -4.75
CA LEU A 125 -18.26 -14.40 -4.88
C LEU A 125 -18.80 -14.00 -3.50
N SER A 126 -19.00 -12.70 -3.30
CA SER A 126 -19.81 -12.18 -2.18
C SER A 126 -21.20 -11.86 -2.69
N VAL A 127 -22.18 -12.69 -2.32
CA VAL A 127 -23.60 -12.54 -2.68
C VAL A 127 -24.33 -11.76 -1.60
N TYR A 128 -25.10 -10.74 -2.00
CA TYR A 128 -25.86 -9.90 -1.07
C TYR A 128 -27.34 -10.26 -1.11
N VAL A 129 -27.92 -10.47 0.07
CA VAL A 129 -29.33 -10.86 0.25
C VAL A 129 -30.04 -9.84 1.12
N ASN A 130 -31.22 -9.41 0.69
CA ASN A 130 -32.08 -8.56 1.48
C ASN A 130 -32.64 -9.34 2.68
N PRO A 131 -32.37 -8.92 3.94
CA PRO A 131 -32.86 -9.62 5.11
C PRO A 131 -34.38 -9.52 5.30
N ALA A 132 -35.07 -8.60 4.62
CA ALA A 132 -36.52 -8.42 4.78
C ALA A 132 -37.34 -9.54 4.12
N ASP A 133 -36.92 -9.97 2.93
CA ASP A 133 -37.71 -10.83 2.04
C ASP A 133 -36.90 -11.95 1.39
N SER A 134 -35.62 -12.11 1.73
CA SER A 134 -34.67 -13.07 1.15
C SER A 134 -34.37 -12.85 -0.34
N THR A 135 -34.64 -11.68 -0.93
CA THR A 135 -34.27 -11.44 -2.34
C THR A 135 -32.76 -11.32 -2.50
N VAL A 136 -32.20 -12.03 -3.48
CA VAL A 136 -30.79 -11.89 -3.88
C VAL A 136 -30.63 -10.59 -4.67
N LEU A 137 -29.86 -9.66 -4.12
CA LEU A 137 -29.64 -8.32 -4.69
C LEU A 137 -28.57 -8.31 -5.78
N GLY A 138 -27.65 -9.28 -5.73
CA GLY A 138 -26.54 -9.41 -6.66
C GLY A 138 -25.33 -10.06 -6.01
N HIS A 139 -24.23 -10.07 -6.75
CA HIS A 139 -22.95 -10.61 -6.30
C HIS A 139 -21.79 -9.70 -6.70
N ILE A 140 -20.67 -9.83 -5.99
CA ILE A 140 -19.41 -9.19 -6.30
C ILE A 140 -18.34 -10.27 -6.39
N ASP A 141 -17.59 -10.31 -7.49
CA ASP A 141 -16.43 -11.20 -7.63
C ASP A 141 -15.27 -10.67 -6.77
N ASN A 142 -14.90 -11.45 -5.74
CA ASN A 142 -13.89 -11.06 -4.77
C ASN A 142 -12.50 -10.86 -5.39
N ASN A 143 -12.21 -11.49 -6.53
CA ASN A 143 -10.93 -11.39 -7.21
C ASN A 143 -10.82 -10.11 -8.06
N THR A 144 -11.93 -9.38 -8.26
CA THR A 144 -11.97 -8.14 -9.03
C THR A 144 -12.36 -6.92 -8.19
N ARG A 145 -12.63 -7.13 -6.90
CA ARG A 145 -12.95 -6.04 -5.96
C ARG A 145 -11.85 -5.01 -5.90
N ILE A 146 -12.24 -3.74 -5.79
CA ILE A 146 -11.29 -2.61 -5.75
C ILE A 146 -10.31 -2.76 -4.58
N ASP A 147 -10.76 -3.24 -3.41
CA ASP A 147 -9.89 -3.44 -2.25
C ASP A 147 -8.93 -4.63 -2.43
N PHE A 148 -9.39 -5.71 -3.06
CA PHE A 148 -8.52 -6.83 -3.45
C PHE A 148 -7.46 -6.34 -4.44
N VAL A 149 -7.89 -5.62 -5.47
CA VAL A 149 -7.01 -5.06 -6.50
C VAL A 149 -5.95 -4.16 -5.86
N ALA A 150 -6.37 -3.19 -5.06
CA ALA A 150 -5.47 -2.28 -4.37
C ALA A 150 -4.47 -3.05 -3.49
N THR A 151 -4.91 -4.10 -2.79
CA THR A 151 -4.05 -4.94 -1.93
C THR A 151 -3.02 -5.71 -2.76
N GLN A 152 -3.39 -6.26 -3.91
CA GLN A 152 -2.47 -6.96 -4.80
C GLN A 152 -1.41 -6.03 -5.39
N ILE A 153 -1.78 -4.81 -5.81
CA ILE A 153 -0.81 -3.80 -6.27
C ILE A 153 0.07 -3.36 -5.09
N HIS A 154 -0.51 -3.13 -3.91
CA HIS A 154 0.24 -2.63 -2.74
C HIS A 154 1.32 -3.61 -2.27
N GLY A 155 0.98 -4.89 -2.14
CA GLY A 155 1.91 -5.89 -1.61
C GLY A 155 2.84 -6.47 -2.67
N THR A 156 2.35 -6.66 -3.89
CA THR A 156 3.08 -7.43 -4.91
C THR A 156 3.21 -6.72 -6.25
N LEU A 157 2.75 -5.46 -6.36
CA LEU A 157 2.69 -4.71 -7.63
C LEU A 157 1.96 -5.47 -8.76
N TRP A 158 1.07 -6.40 -8.40
CA TRP A 158 0.45 -7.36 -9.33
C TRP A 158 1.42 -8.29 -10.09
N MET A 159 2.67 -8.38 -9.64
CA MET A 159 3.71 -9.22 -10.25
C MET A 159 3.97 -10.50 -9.43
N GLY A 160 3.12 -10.78 -8.45
CA GLY A 160 3.27 -11.91 -7.53
C GLY A 160 4.61 -11.86 -6.81
N ARG A 161 5.31 -13.00 -6.75
CA ARG A 161 6.57 -13.15 -6.00
C ARG A 161 7.66 -12.15 -6.41
N TRP A 162 7.72 -11.76 -7.68
CA TRP A 162 8.73 -10.80 -8.14
C TRP A 162 8.46 -9.39 -7.62
N GLY A 163 7.19 -8.98 -7.62
CA GLY A 163 6.84 -7.66 -7.11
C GLY A 163 6.88 -7.60 -5.58
N ASP A 164 6.60 -8.71 -4.90
CA ASP A 164 6.84 -8.85 -3.45
C ASP A 164 8.31 -8.55 -3.09
N TYR A 165 9.26 -9.18 -3.81
CA TYR A 165 10.68 -8.86 -3.64
C TYR A 165 11.03 -7.41 -3.96
N LEU A 166 10.43 -6.81 -4.99
CA LEU A 166 10.67 -5.40 -5.31
C LEU A 166 10.14 -4.47 -4.21
N VAL A 167 8.99 -4.77 -3.63
CA VAL A 167 8.40 -4.04 -2.51
C VAL A 167 9.26 -4.18 -1.26
N GLU A 168 9.71 -5.38 -0.93
CA GLU A 168 10.59 -5.63 0.21
C GLU A 168 11.92 -4.86 0.07
N ILE A 169 12.54 -4.93 -1.11
CA ILE A 169 13.76 -4.19 -1.44
C ILE A 169 13.50 -2.68 -1.32
N ALA A 170 12.40 -2.17 -1.89
CA ALA A 170 12.06 -0.75 -1.80
C ALA A 170 11.84 -0.31 -0.34
N GLY A 171 11.20 -1.14 0.48
CA GLY A 171 11.03 -0.90 1.92
C GLY A 171 12.39 -0.82 2.64
N GLY A 172 13.27 -1.79 2.41
CA GLY A 172 14.62 -1.78 2.97
C GLY A 172 15.44 -0.57 2.54
N TRP A 173 15.39 -0.21 1.25
CA TRP A 173 16.05 0.97 0.73
C TRP A 173 15.48 2.27 1.28
N THR A 174 14.20 2.32 1.63
CA THR A 174 13.59 3.50 2.25
C THR A 174 14.26 3.84 3.58
N ILE A 175 14.67 2.83 4.35
CA ILE A 175 15.43 3.03 5.60
C ILE A 175 16.82 3.61 5.29
N VAL A 176 17.53 3.04 4.32
CA VAL A 176 18.84 3.55 3.87
C VAL A 176 18.72 5.01 3.39
N MET A 177 17.66 5.30 2.64
CA MET A 177 17.32 6.64 2.16
C MET A 177 17.02 7.61 3.30
N ALA A 178 16.28 7.19 4.33
CA ALA A 178 16.04 8.02 5.51
C ALA A 178 17.34 8.34 6.26
N VAL A 179 18.23 7.36 6.45
CA VAL A 179 19.53 7.55 7.11
C VAL A 179 20.45 8.44 6.28
N THR A 180 20.59 8.17 4.99
CA THR A 180 21.44 8.97 4.09
C THR A 180 20.90 10.38 3.89
N GLY A 181 19.57 10.56 3.83
CA GLY A 181 18.92 11.87 3.80
C GLY A 181 19.17 12.65 5.08
N THR A 182 19.09 11.99 6.24
CA THR A 182 19.44 12.60 7.54
C THR A 182 20.91 13.01 7.58
N TYR A 183 21.82 12.15 7.11
CA TYR A 183 23.25 12.49 7.00
C TYR A 183 23.48 13.71 6.09
N LEU A 184 22.77 13.80 4.97
CA LEU A 184 22.84 14.92 4.03
C LEU A 184 22.09 16.18 4.49
N TRP A 185 21.30 16.09 5.56
CA TRP A 185 20.60 17.23 6.14
C TRP A 185 21.47 18.00 7.12
N PHE A 186 22.39 17.31 7.81
CA PHE A 186 23.29 17.95 8.76
C PHE A 186 24.48 18.62 8.03
N PRO A 187 24.76 19.90 8.32
CA PRO A 187 25.86 20.66 7.69
C PRO A 187 27.25 20.16 8.11
#